data_AF-A0A932BW96-F1
#
_entry.id   AF-A0A932BW96-F1
#
_cell.length_a   1.000
_cell.length_b   1.000
_cell.length_c   1.000
_cell.angle_alpha   90.00
_cell.angle_beta   90.00
_cell.angle_gamma   90.00
#
_symmetry.space_group_name_H-M   'P 1'
#
loop_
_entity.id
_entity.type
_entity.pdbx_description
1 polymer ?
#
loop_
_entity_poly.entity_id
_entity_poly.type
_entity_poly.pdbx_seq_one_letter_code
_entity_poly.pdbx_strand_id
1 'polypeptide(L)'
;MADPERLGQTDDYLARVDDYLARVSARLHLPDPQAGDVRDELAGHLADATAALIEEGLTEEQAEREAIARLGSADVLADRLRRAQQTRRRLLSGAAGGVWAAAGHGIGGTILGYGLLLAVALSIAVLGTVLNQVFRFDWSLDANVPYQAWNTTLAAGALCVGAFLGARGAVRATAARSLHLVREVGPWWALGGSVILGVWVLFILRMPLGWPAVAAELLIPPSFAAGATVMIERPGPRIRMRHILLVAVVGFVLPVVALFGVTVQGRTNLSAVERLPYSSADEMWRALRLDVIGRRPPDDVAAAFGSAGSAAAGGQLAPYVDVTSTVGLAGWRDFRFEAWRRSSGDSSPDPNFGTPFATAPAVLVGTRLQATLRVDRTPGVIYYGLVLTGVGPDGERYLLSGPNGGQTAFVGTIWEWFAVQPGG
;
A
#
# COMPACT_ATOMS: atom_id res chain seq x y z
N MET A 1 -73.75 -18.16 -4.59
CA MET A 1 -73.48 -17.67 -3.23
C MET A 1 -72.35 -18.54 -2.71
N ALA A 2 -71.13 -18.01 -2.62
CA ALA A 2 -70.02 -18.77 -2.04
C ALA A 2 -70.28 -18.91 -0.54
N ASP A 3 -70.12 -20.12 -0.03
CA ASP A 3 -70.31 -20.46 1.37
C ASP A 3 -69.25 -19.73 2.22
N PRO A 4 -69.63 -18.84 3.16
CA PRO A 4 -68.68 -18.10 3.98
C PRO A 4 -67.79 -19.01 4.84
N GLU A 5 -68.21 -20.25 5.16
CA GLU A 5 -67.37 -21.22 5.85
C GLU A 5 -66.18 -21.71 4.99
N ARG A 6 -66.36 -21.83 3.67
CA ARG A 6 -65.27 -22.20 2.74
C ARG A 6 -64.18 -21.15 2.64
N LEU A 7 -64.55 -19.87 2.71
CA LEU A 7 -63.58 -18.77 2.65
C LEU A 7 -62.69 -18.73 3.91
N GLY A 8 -63.25 -18.98 5.10
CA GLY A 8 -62.48 -19.01 6.34
C GLY A 8 -61.48 -20.18 6.44
N GLN A 9 -61.81 -21.35 5.87
CA GLN A 9 -60.89 -22.51 5.84
C GLN A 9 -59.70 -22.30 4.90
N THR A 10 -59.89 -21.55 3.81
CA THR A 10 -58.82 -21.29 2.83
C THR A 10 -57.76 -20.34 3.40
N ASP A 11 -58.17 -19.35 4.21
CA ASP A 11 -57.26 -18.39 4.84
C ASP A 11 -56.38 -19.04 5.93
N ASP A 12 -56.92 -19.98 6.72
CA ASP A 12 -56.15 -20.71 7.74
C ASP A 12 -55.13 -21.69 7.11
N TYR A 13 -55.49 -22.31 5.99
CA TYR A 13 -54.58 -23.14 5.17
C TYR A 13 -53.36 -22.33 4.69
N LEU A 14 -53.60 -21.20 4.03
CA LEU A 14 -52.52 -20.36 3.49
C LEU A 14 -51.58 -19.89 4.61
N ALA A 15 -52.13 -19.55 5.78
CA ALA A 15 -51.35 -19.13 6.93
C ALA A 15 -50.41 -20.23 7.47
N ARG A 16 -50.86 -21.49 7.57
CA ARG A 16 -50.03 -22.60 8.07
C ARG A 16 -48.92 -23.00 7.11
N VAL A 17 -49.23 -23.09 5.82
CA VAL A 17 -48.24 -23.37 4.78
C VAL A 17 -47.21 -22.24 4.72
N ASP A 18 -47.64 -20.99 4.74
CA ASP A 18 -46.73 -19.84 4.76
C ASP A 18 -45.85 -19.81 6.01
N ASP A 19 -46.37 -20.15 7.18
CA ASP A 19 -45.59 -20.23 8.42
C ASP A 19 -44.55 -21.37 8.36
N TYR A 20 -44.91 -22.54 7.83
CA TYR A 20 -43.96 -23.63 7.59
C TYR A 20 -42.86 -23.24 6.61
N LEU A 21 -43.22 -22.66 5.46
CA LEU A 21 -42.29 -22.21 4.44
C LEU A 21 -41.41 -21.05 4.92
N ALA A 22 -41.94 -20.15 5.74
CA ALA A 22 -41.19 -19.08 6.38
C ALA A 22 -40.14 -19.64 7.34
N ARG A 23 -40.48 -20.67 8.12
CA ARG A 23 -39.50 -21.38 8.99
C ARG A 23 -38.40 -22.06 8.17
N VAL A 24 -38.77 -22.78 7.10
CA VAL A 24 -37.79 -23.44 6.21
C VAL A 24 -36.86 -22.38 5.60
N SER A 25 -37.43 -21.30 5.05
CA SER A 25 -36.67 -20.20 4.45
C SER A 25 -35.72 -19.52 5.44
N ALA A 26 -36.20 -19.27 6.67
CA ALA A 26 -35.39 -18.69 7.74
C ALA A 26 -34.18 -19.57 8.13
N ARG A 27 -34.27 -20.89 7.92
CA ARG A 27 -33.22 -21.87 8.27
C ARG A 27 -32.33 -22.29 7.10
N LEU A 28 -32.72 -22.02 5.86
CA LEU A 28 -31.92 -22.40 4.68
C LEU A 28 -30.58 -21.65 4.62
N HIS A 29 -30.51 -20.44 5.20
CA HIS A 29 -29.33 -19.57 5.16
C HIS A 29 -28.78 -19.35 3.74
N LEU A 30 -29.66 -19.33 2.73
CA LEU A 30 -29.32 -19.01 1.35
C LEU A 30 -29.42 -17.51 1.10
N PRO A 31 -28.78 -16.98 0.04
CA PRO A 31 -29.02 -15.61 -0.38
C PRO A 31 -30.48 -15.43 -0.82
N ASP A 32 -31.05 -14.25 -0.55
CA ASP A 32 -32.49 -13.96 -0.70
C ASP A 32 -33.13 -14.42 -2.02
N PRO A 33 -32.50 -14.23 -3.21
CA PRO A 33 -33.11 -14.69 -4.46
C PRO A 33 -33.29 -16.21 -4.50
N GLN A 34 -32.27 -16.95 -4.07
CA GLN A 34 -32.31 -18.42 -4.07
C GLN A 34 -33.22 -18.95 -2.96
N ALA A 35 -33.31 -18.25 -1.82
CA ALA A 35 -34.28 -18.59 -0.79
C ALA A 35 -35.72 -18.44 -1.29
N GLY A 36 -35.99 -17.41 -2.09
CA GLY A 36 -37.27 -17.21 -2.79
C GLY A 36 -37.57 -18.34 -3.77
N ASP A 37 -36.62 -18.67 -4.66
CA ASP A 37 -36.79 -19.76 -5.64
C ASP A 37 -37.10 -21.11 -4.95
N VAL A 38 -36.37 -21.44 -3.88
CA VAL A 38 -36.61 -22.67 -3.10
C VAL A 38 -37.95 -22.63 -2.37
N ARG A 39 -38.36 -21.46 -1.85
CA ARG A 39 -39.68 -21.29 -1.23
C ARG A 39 -40.80 -21.54 -2.23
N ASP A 40 -40.70 -20.97 -3.42
CA ASP A 40 -41.71 -21.09 -4.47
C ASP A 40 -41.79 -22.54 -4.99
N GLU A 41 -40.65 -23.22 -5.16
CA GLU A 41 -40.59 -24.63 -5.53
C GLU A 41 -41.21 -25.55 -4.45
N LEU A 42 -40.90 -25.30 -3.17
CA LEU A 42 -41.49 -26.05 -2.05
C LEU A 42 -42.99 -25.78 -1.92
N ALA A 43 -43.45 -24.55 -2.16
CA ALA A 43 -44.87 -24.21 -2.18
C ALA A 43 -45.61 -24.98 -3.28
N GLY A 44 -45.04 -25.06 -4.48
CA GLY A 44 -45.57 -25.86 -5.58
C GLY A 44 -45.68 -27.34 -5.21
N HIS A 45 -44.60 -27.93 -4.70
CA HIS A 45 -44.62 -29.34 -4.29
C HIS A 45 -45.59 -29.65 -3.14
N LEU A 46 -45.77 -28.72 -2.20
CA LEU A 46 -46.78 -28.86 -1.14
C LEU A 46 -48.20 -28.80 -1.70
N ALA A 47 -48.47 -27.89 -2.64
CA ALA A 47 -49.77 -27.81 -3.30
C ALA A 47 -50.08 -29.10 -4.08
N ASP A 48 -49.11 -29.60 -4.86
CA ASP A 48 -49.24 -30.84 -5.62
C ASP A 48 -49.48 -32.05 -4.70
N ALA A 49 -48.72 -32.16 -3.60
CA ALA A 49 -48.87 -33.24 -2.63
C ALA A 49 -50.21 -33.19 -1.90
N THR A 50 -50.69 -31.99 -1.55
CA THR A 50 -51.99 -31.80 -0.91
C THR A 50 -53.12 -32.16 -1.86
N ALA A 51 -53.06 -31.74 -3.12
CA ALA A 51 -54.04 -32.09 -4.14
C ALA A 51 -54.13 -33.62 -4.35
N ALA A 52 -52.99 -34.31 -4.44
CA ALA A 52 -52.96 -35.77 -4.56
C ALA A 52 -53.62 -36.47 -3.34
N LEU A 53 -53.38 -35.98 -2.12
CA LEU A 53 -53.98 -36.54 -0.91
C LEU A 53 -55.49 -36.32 -0.84
N ILE A 54 -55.99 -35.19 -1.38
CA ILE A 54 -57.43 -34.93 -1.51
C ILE A 54 -58.05 -35.91 -2.52
N GLU A 55 -57.38 -36.19 -3.64
CA GLU A 55 -57.83 -37.20 -4.61
C GLU A 55 -57.87 -38.62 -4.00
N GLU A 56 -56.98 -38.91 -3.06
CA GLU A 56 -56.97 -40.15 -2.25
C GLU A 56 -58.09 -40.22 -1.20
N GLY A 57 -58.89 -39.15 -1.07
CA GLY A 57 -60.09 -39.10 -0.22
C GLY A 57 -59.89 -38.51 1.17
N LEU A 58 -58.72 -37.90 1.46
CA LEU A 58 -58.53 -37.12 2.67
C LEU A 58 -59.28 -35.79 2.60
N THR A 59 -59.68 -35.26 3.75
CA THR A 59 -60.13 -33.86 3.81
C THR A 59 -58.95 -32.92 3.57
N GLU A 60 -59.21 -31.72 3.07
CA GLU A 60 -58.18 -30.71 2.79
C GLU A 60 -57.24 -30.46 3.99
N GLU A 61 -57.80 -30.35 5.20
CA GLU A 61 -57.03 -30.14 6.43
C GLU A 61 -56.17 -31.35 6.84
N GLN A 62 -56.63 -32.57 6.55
CA GLN A 62 -55.86 -33.79 6.81
C GLN A 62 -54.76 -33.96 5.77
N ALA A 63 -55.07 -33.70 4.50
CA ALA A 63 -54.14 -33.73 3.39
C ALA A 63 -52.97 -32.75 3.60
N GLU A 64 -53.25 -31.52 4.04
CA GLU A 64 -52.21 -30.51 4.35
C GLU A 64 -51.27 -30.98 5.47
N ARG A 65 -51.84 -31.39 6.61
CA ARG A 65 -51.04 -31.84 7.75
C ARG A 65 -50.19 -33.04 7.40
N GLU A 66 -50.73 -33.97 6.62
CA GLU A 66 -50.02 -35.15 6.14
C GLU A 66 -48.93 -34.76 5.12
N ALA A 67 -49.19 -33.83 4.20
CA ALA A 67 -48.20 -33.33 3.24
C ALA A 67 -47.01 -32.66 3.96
N ILE A 68 -47.29 -31.81 4.95
CA ILE A 68 -46.25 -31.19 5.79
C ILE A 68 -45.52 -32.26 6.61
N ALA A 69 -46.24 -33.21 7.21
CA ALA A 69 -45.64 -34.29 8.00
C ALA A 69 -44.69 -35.17 7.17
N ARG A 70 -45.02 -35.44 5.90
CA ARG A 70 -44.17 -36.19 4.95
C ARG A 70 -42.86 -35.48 4.63
N LEU A 71 -42.85 -34.15 4.56
CA LEU A 71 -41.62 -33.36 4.39
C LEU A 71 -40.76 -33.34 5.66
N GLY A 72 -41.38 -33.57 6.82
CA GLY A 72 -40.74 -33.59 8.13
C GLY A 72 -40.61 -32.19 8.76
N SER A 73 -39.79 -32.07 9.80
CA SER A 73 -39.58 -30.78 10.45
C SER A 73 -38.85 -29.80 9.51
N ALA A 74 -39.26 -28.53 9.54
CA ALA A 74 -38.66 -27.46 8.75
C ALA A 74 -37.12 -27.39 8.88
N ASP A 75 -36.59 -27.59 10.09
CA ASP A 75 -35.16 -27.56 10.39
C ASP A 75 -34.38 -28.66 9.64
N VAL A 76 -34.87 -29.90 9.69
CA VAL A 76 -34.24 -31.05 9.01
C VAL A 76 -34.31 -30.91 7.50
N LEU A 77 -35.45 -30.44 6.97
CA LEU A 77 -35.60 -30.20 5.53
C LEU A 77 -34.62 -29.13 5.05
N ALA A 78 -34.57 -27.98 5.74
CA ALA A 78 -33.65 -26.89 5.42
C ALA A 78 -32.18 -27.37 5.43
N ASP A 79 -31.78 -28.17 6.43
CA ASP A 79 -30.43 -28.73 6.52
C ASP A 79 -30.09 -29.74 5.42
N ARG A 80 -31.07 -30.53 4.96
CA ARG A 80 -30.88 -31.47 3.85
C ARG A 80 -30.75 -30.71 2.52
N LEU A 81 -31.62 -29.73 2.28
CA LEU A 81 -31.57 -28.89 1.08
C LEU A 81 -30.26 -28.11 1.00
N ARG A 82 -29.83 -27.50 2.11
CA ARG A 82 -28.54 -26.79 2.19
C ARG A 82 -27.37 -27.70 1.84
N ARG A 83 -27.27 -28.88 2.44
CA ARG A 83 -26.18 -29.84 2.16
C ARG A 83 -26.19 -30.34 0.72
N ALA A 84 -27.36 -30.57 0.14
CA ALA A 84 -27.48 -30.98 -1.26
C ALA A 84 -26.96 -29.89 -2.23
N GLN A 85 -27.18 -28.62 -1.90
CA GLN A 85 -26.73 -27.50 -2.74
C GLN A 85 -25.25 -27.13 -2.54
N GLN A 86 -24.63 -27.47 -1.40
CA GLN A 86 -23.24 -27.14 -1.07
C GLN A 86 -22.22 -28.21 -1.54
N THR A 87 -22.09 -28.38 -2.85
CA THR A 87 -21.10 -29.33 -3.41
C THR A 87 -19.68 -28.76 -3.47
N ARG A 88 -18.65 -29.63 -3.35
CA ARG A 88 -17.23 -29.23 -3.51
C ARG A 88 -16.95 -28.51 -4.83
N ARG A 89 -17.62 -28.92 -5.91
CA ARG A 89 -17.50 -28.29 -7.23
C ARG A 89 -17.98 -26.83 -7.20
N ARG A 90 -19.06 -26.54 -6.47
CA ARG A 90 -19.58 -25.17 -6.27
C ARG A 90 -18.69 -24.33 -5.35
N LEU A 91 -18.04 -24.95 -4.36
CA LEU A 91 -17.02 -24.27 -3.55
C LEU A 91 -15.82 -23.85 -4.41
N LEU A 92 -15.30 -24.75 -5.25
CA LEU A 92 -14.17 -24.44 -6.15
C LEU A 92 -14.54 -23.40 -7.21
N SER A 93 -15.73 -23.51 -7.83
CA SER A 93 -16.20 -22.50 -8.78
C SER A 93 -16.46 -21.16 -8.09
N GLY A 94 -16.91 -21.19 -6.84
CA GLY A 94 -17.01 -20.03 -5.96
C GLY A 94 -15.67 -19.37 -5.74
N ALA A 95 -14.66 -20.14 -5.30
CA ALA A 95 -13.31 -19.64 -5.06
C ALA A 95 -12.68 -19.06 -6.32
N ALA A 96 -12.71 -19.79 -7.45
CA ALA A 96 -12.19 -19.32 -8.74
C ALA A 96 -12.91 -18.04 -9.19
N GLY A 97 -14.23 -18.03 -9.06
CA GLY A 97 -15.04 -16.86 -9.33
C GLY A 97 -14.72 -15.67 -8.43
N GLY A 98 -14.38 -15.93 -7.17
CA GLY A 98 -13.90 -14.95 -6.21
C GLY A 98 -12.55 -14.36 -6.61
N VAL A 99 -11.58 -15.19 -7.02
CA VAL A 99 -10.27 -14.72 -7.50
C VAL A 99 -10.41 -13.77 -8.69
N TRP A 100 -11.21 -14.14 -9.70
CA TRP A 100 -11.45 -13.28 -10.86
C TRP A 100 -12.14 -11.97 -10.50
N ALA A 101 -13.14 -12.03 -9.61
CA ALA A 101 -13.79 -10.83 -9.10
C ALA A 101 -12.82 -9.95 -8.30
N ALA A 102 -11.92 -10.55 -7.52
CA ALA A 102 -10.88 -9.85 -6.79
C ALA A 102 -9.94 -9.10 -7.72
N ALA A 103 -9.48 -9.74 -8.79
CA ALA A 103 -8.62 -9.13 -9.79
C ALA A 103 -9.33 -7.95 -10.49
N GLY A 104 -10.55 -8.16 -10.98
CA GLY A 104 -11.30 -7.11 -11.69
C GLY A 104 -11.61 -5.90 -10.81
N HIS A 105 -12.15 -6.12 -9.60
CA HIS A 105 -12.45 -5.03 -8.66
C HIS A 105 -11.17 -4.43 -8.05
N GLY A 106 -10.11 -5.22 -7.91
CA GLY A 106 -8.81 -4.76 -7.42
C GLY A 106 -8.13 -3.81 -8.39
N ILE A 107 -8.09 -4.15 -9.68
CA ILE A 107 -7.55 -3.27 -10.72
C ILE A 107 -8.38 -2.00 -10.81
N GLY A 108 -9.71 -2.11 -10.93
CA GLY A 108 -10.60 -0.95 -11.01
C GLY A 108 -10.51 -0.07 -9.76
N GLY A 109 -10.41 -0.68 -8.58
CA GLY A 109 -10.22 0.01 -7.30
C GLY A 109 -8.88 0.71 -7.19
N THR A 110 -7.81 0.12 -7.74
CA THR A 110 -6.48 0.75 -7.78
C THR A 110 -6.49 1.98 -8.69
N ILE A 111 -7.09 1.89 -9.88
CA ILE A 111 -7.24 3.03 -10.81
C ILE A 111 -8.05 4.16 -10.14
N LEU A 112 -9.17 3.81 -9.50
CA LEU A 112 -9.98 4.77 -8.75
C LEU A 112 -9.18 5.40 -7.60
N GLY A 113 -8.42 4.60 -6.86
CA GLY A 113 -7.54 5.05 -5.79
C GLY A 113 -6.52 6.06 -6.28
N TYR A 114 -5.84 5.78 -7.40
CA TYR A 114 -4.94 6.74 -8.04
C TYR A 114 -5.63 8.05 -8.39
N GLY A 115 -6.79 7.98 -9.07
CA GLY A 115 -7.53 9.19 -9.44
C GLY A 115 -7.91 10.05 -8.23
N LEU A 116 -8.32 9.41 -7.14
CA LEU A 116 -8.68 10.09 -5.89
C LEU A 116 -7.46 10.71 -5.19
N LEU A 117 -6.35 9.96 -5.09
CA LEU A 117 -5.12 10.44 -4.47
C LEU A 117 -4.47 11.58 -5.27
N LEU A 118 -4.51 11.49 -6.60
CA LEU A 118 -4.04 12.58 -7.47
C LEU A 118 -4.93 13.83 -7.33
N ALA A 119 -6.25 13.67 -7.30
CA ALA A 119 -7.17 14.79 -7.07
C ALA A 119 -6.90 15.48 -5.73
N VAL A 120 -6.64 14.70 -4.67
CA VAL A 120 -6.21 15.20 -3.36
C VAL A 120 -4.89 15.96 -3.47
N ALA A 121 -3.85 15.34 -4.04
CA ALA A 121 -2.52 15.93 -4.12
C ALA A 121 -2.56 17.26 -4.90
N LEU A 122 -3.31 17.31 -6.00
CA LEU A 122 -3.55 18.52 -6.77
C LEU A 122 -4.32 19.57 -5.96
N SER A 123 -5.34 19.17 -5.20
CA SER A 123 -6.10 20.10 -4.35
C SER A 123 -5.21 20.73 -3.28
N ILE A 124 -4.32 19.93 -2.66
CA ILE A 124 -3.33 20.41 -1.70
C ILE A 124 -2.36 21.38 -2.41
N ALA A 125 -1.84 21.05 -3.58
CA ALA A 125 -0.93 21.94 -4.32
C ALA A 125 -1.58 23.28 -4.73
N VAL A 126 -2.87 23.24 -5.10
CA VAL A 126 -3.64 24.46 -5.42
C VAL A 126 -3.87 25.29 -4.16
N LEU A 127 -4.25 24.69 -3.04
CA LEU A 127 -4.33 25.36 -1.75
C LEU A 127 -2.95 25.92 -1.32
N GLY A 128 -1.88 25.22 -1.70
CA GLY A 128 -0.47 25.63 -1.75
C GLY A 128 -0.28 27.06 -2.18
N THR A 129 -0.53 27.16 -3.46
CA THR A 129 -0.39 28.37 -4.25
C THR A 129 -1.33 29.47 -3.73
N VAL A 130 -2.58 29.07 -3.46
CA VAL A 130 -3.54 29.64 -2.51
C VAL A 130 -2.95 30.56 -1.44
N LEU A 131 -2.47 29.88 -0.41
CA LEU A 131 -2.02 30.46 0.84
C LEU A 131 -0.73 31.28 0.66
N ASN A 132 0.17 30.85 -0.24
CA ASN A 132 1.38 31.60 -0.51
C ASN A 132 1.07 32.96 -1.15
N GLN A 133 0.18 33.00 -2.13
CA GLN A 133 -0.22 34.25 -2.77
C GLN A 133 -0.96 35.20 -1.81
N VAL A 134 -1.88 34.68 -1.01
CA VAL A 134 -2.76 35.52 -0.16
C VAL A 134 -2.09 35.95 1.13
N PHE A 135 -1.40 35.03 1.81
CA PHE A 135 -0.88 35.26 3.16
C PHE A 135 0.63 35.49 3.20
N ARG A 136 1.31 35.47 2.04
CA ARG A 136 2.79 35.39 1.97
C ARG A 136 3.34 34.28 2.87
N PHE A 137 2.52 33.25 3.07
CA PHE A 137 2.89 32.10 3.85
C PHE A 137 3.83 31.30 2.96
N ASP A 138 5.11 31.24 3.35
CA ASP A 138 6.18 30.64 2.56
C ASP A 138 6.04 29.11 2.60
N TRP A 139 4.96 28.64 1.98
CA TRP A 139 4.66 27.24 1.79
C TRP A 139 5.16 26.87 0.41
N SER A 140 6.21 26.05 0.42
CA SER A 140 6.58 25.23 -0.72
C SER A 140 6.16 23.80 -0.39
N LEU A 141 5.46 23.18 -1.33
CA LEU A 141 5.46 21.72 -1.47
C LEU A 141 6.81 21.37 -2.08
N ASP A 142 7.90 21.58 -1.33
CA ASP A 142 9.19 21.19 -1.84
C ASP A 142 9.18 19.67 -1.94
N ALA A 143 9.23 19.17 -3.18
CA ALA A 143 9.22 17.75 -3.53
C ALA A 143 10.58 17.11 -3.20
N ASN A 144 11.09 17.48 -2.02
CA ASN A 144 12.42 17.25 -1.50
C ASN A 144 12.55 15.85 -0.86
N VAL A 145 11.42 15.20 -0.57
CA VAL A 145 11.43 13.74 -0.47
C VAL A 145 11.63 13.20 -1.90
N PRO A 146 12.59 12.29 -2.13
CA PRO A 146 12.93 11.79 -3.45
C PRO A 146 11.66 11.43 -4.19
N TYR A 147 11.44 12.08 -5.33
CA TYR A 147 10.23 11.96 -6.16
C TYR A 147 9.77 10.50 -6.33
N GLN A 148 10.74 9.59 -6.33
CA GLN A 148 10.55 8.14 -6.41
C GLN A 148 9.79 7.56 -5.19
N ALA A 149 10.11 7.93 -3.96
CA ALA A 149 9.44 7.41 -2.77
C ALA A 149 7.98 7.90 -2.66
N TRP A 150 7.69 9.11 -3.17
CA TRP A 150 6.32 9.63 -3.24
C TRP A 150 5.45 8.84 -4.21
N ASN A 151 5.96 8.57 -5.40
CA ASN A 151 5.24 7.78 -6.40
C ASN A 151 4.90 6.38 -5.84
N THR A 152 5.85 5.76 -5.14
CA THR A 152 5.63 4.48 -4.45
C THR A 152 4.57 4.59 -3.35
N THR A 153 4.59 5.66 -2.55
CA THR A 153 3.58 5.88 -1.49
C THR A 153 2.17 6.05 -2.06
N LEU A 154 2.02 6.82 -3.14
CA LEU A 154 0.74 6.97 -3.84
C LEU A 154 0.27 5.66 -4.47
N ALA A 155 1.20 4.90 -5.06
CA ALA A 155 0.92 3.57 -5.59
C ALA A 155 0.41 2.63 -4.50
N ALA A 156 1.09 2.59 -3.35
CA ALA A 156 0.70 1.77 -2.21
C ALA A 156 -0.68 2.17 -1.67
N GLY A 157 -0.95 3.48 -1.52
CA GLY A 157 -2.27 3.98 -1.13
C GLY A 157 -3.38 3.57 -2.11
N ALA A 158 -3.11 3.65 -3.42
CA ALA A 158 -4.05 3.19 -4.43
C ALA A 158 -4.28 1.67 -4.36
N LEU A 159 -3.21 0.89 -4.11
CA LEU A 159 -3.28 -0.55 -3.90
C LEU A 159 -4.08 -0.92 -2.64
N CYS A 160 -4.06 -0.12 -1.57
CA CYS A 160 -4.94 -0.33 -0.41
C CYS A 160 -6.43 -0.24 -0.80
N VAL A 161 -6.81 0.76 -1.61
CA VAL A 161 -8.19 0.90 -2.12
C VAL A 161 -8.55 -0.27 -3.04
N GLY A 162 -7.62 -0.65 -3.94
CA GLY A 162 -7.74 -1.82 -4.79
C GLY A 162 -7.95 -3.10 -3.98
N ALA A 163 -7.10 -3.37 -2.99
CA ALA A 163 -7.17 -4.54 -2.13
C ALA A 163 -8.51 -4.61 -1.37
N PHE A 164 -8.99 -3.49 -0.83
CA PHE A 164 -10.29 -3.41 -0.16
C PHE A 164 -11.45 -3.76 -1.11
N LEU A 165 -11.51 -3.14 -2.28
CA LEU A 165 -12.59 -3.38 -3.25
C LEU A 165 -12.49 -4.77 -3.89
N GLY A 166 -11.28 -5.24 -4.14
CA GLY A 166 -10.97 -6.59 -4.61
C GLY A 166 -11.49 -7.65 -3.63
N ALA A 167 -11.14 -7.54 -2.35
CA ALA A 167 -11.62 -8.44 -1.31
C ALA A 167 -13.16 -8.49 -1.24
N ARG A 168 -13.80 -7.33 -1.29
CA ARG A 168 -15.27 -7.23 -1.27
C ARG A 168 -15.91 -7.90 -2.48
N GLY A 169 -15.34 -7.70 -3.66
CA GLY A 169 -15.74 -8.38 -4.89
C GLY A 169 -15.57 -9.89 -4.79
N ALA A 170 -14.43 -10.34 -4.25
CA ALA A 170 -14.09 -11.75 -4.07
C ALA A 170 -15.08 -12.48 -3.17
N VAL A 171 -15.37 -11.91 -1.99
CA VAL A 171 -16.30 -12.50 -1.02
C VAL A 171 -17.69 -12.60 -1.61
N ARG A 172 -18.20 -11.53 -2.25
CA ARG A 172 -19.54 -11.52 -2.86
C ARG A 172 -19.66 -12.53 -3.99
N ALA A 173 -18.67 -12.57 -4.88
CA ALA A 173 -18.65 -13.51 -6.00
C ALA A 173 -18.52 -14.96 -5.53
N THR A 174 -17.75 -15.20 -4.46
CA THR A 174 -17.63 -16.53 -3.85
C THR A 174 -18.94 -16.94 -3.19
N ALA A 175 -19.52 -16.09 -2.35
CA ALA A 175 -20.79 -16.34 -1.66
C ALA A 175 -21.91 -16.66 -2.67
N ALA A 176 -22.07 -15.84 -3.71
CA ALA A 176 -23.10 -16.04 -4.73
C ALA A 176 -22.96 -17.36 -5.48
N ARG A 177 -21.74 -17.77 -5.81
CA ARG A 177 -21.48 -19.01 -6.58
C ARG A 177 -21.43 -20.27 -5.72
N SER A 178 -21.00 -20.14 -4.46
CA SER A 178 -20.92 -21.26 -3.52
C SER A 178 -22.19 -21.46 -2.70
N LEU A 179 -23.15 -20.54 -2.78
CA LEU A 179 -24.38 -20.53 -1.96
C LEU A 179 -24.08 -20.56 -0.45
N HIS A 180 -23.03 -19.84 -0.05
CA HIS A 180 -22.70 -19.62 1.35
C HIS A 180 -23.02 -18.18 1.72
N LEU A 181 -23.27 -17.97 3.01
CA LEU A 181 -23.43 -16.62 3.52
C LEU A 181 -22.11 -15.86 3.41
N VAL A 182 -22.20 -14.59 3.07
CA VAL A 182 -21.07 -13.68 2.98
C VAL A 182 -20.25 -13.66 4.28
N ARG A 183 -20.91 -13.73 5.45
CA ARG A 183 -20.27 -13.81 6.78
C ARG A 183 -19.43 -15.07 6.98
N GLU A 184 -19.78 -16.17 6.32
CA GLU A 184 -19.05 -17.45 6.45
C GLU A 184 -17.78 -17.44 5.58
N VAL A 185 -17.85 -16.85 4.38
CA VAL A 185 -16.72 -16.81 3.43
C VAL A 185 -15.74 -15.68 3.73
N GLY A 186 -16.22 -14.57 4.29
CA GLY A 186 -15.42 -13.36 4.57
C GLY A 186 -14.13 -13.62 5.37
N PRO A 187 -14.19 -14.29 6.54
CA PRO A 187 -13.00 -14.57 7.36
C PRO A 187 -11.93 -15.40 6.63
N TRP A 188 -12.33 -16.36 5.79
CA TRP A 188 -11.39 -17.17 5.01
C TRP A 188 -10.66 -16.35 3.96
N TRP A 189 -11.37 -15.47 3.26
CA TRP A 189 -10.75 -14.51 2.34
C TRP A 189 -9.85 -13.53 3.06
N ALA A 190 -10.30 -12.98 4.19
CA ALA A 190 -9.50 -12.07 4.99
C ALA A 190 -8.17 -12.72 5.38
N LEU A 191 -8.19 -13.94 5.92
CA LEU A 191 -6.97 -14.65 6.31
C LEU A 191 -6.10 -14.99 5.10
N GLY A 192 -6.65 -15.72 4.11
CA GLY A 192 -5.88 -16.22 2.98
C GLY A 192 -5.34 -15.10 2.08
N GLY A 193 -6.17 -14.11 1.78
CA GLY A 193 -5.79 -12.96 0.96
C GLY A 193 -4.76 -12.07 1.65
N SER A 194 -4.92 -11.79 2.95
CA SER A 194 -3.93 -10.99 3.69
C SER A 194 -2.60 -11.71 3.84
N VAL A 195 -2.56 -13.03 4.00
CA VAL A 195 -1.30 -13.78 4.00
C VAL A 195 -0.60 -13.69 2.65
N ILE A 196 -1.32 -13.92 1.55
CA ILE A 196 -0.74 -13.86 0.18
C ILE A 196 -0.22 -12.45 -0.11
N LEU A 197 -1.02 -11.42 0.15
CA LEU A 197 -0.63 -10.03 -0.06
C LEU A 197 0.50 -9.60 0.88
N GLY A 198 0.49 -10.06 2.13
CA GLY A 198 1.55 -9.79 3.10
C GLY A 198 2.89 -10.36 2.64
N VAL A 199 2.90 -11.61 2.17
CA VAL A 199 4.11 -12.24 1.60
C VAL A 199 4.58 -11.48 0.36
N TRP A 200 3.66 -11.11 -0.53
CA TRP A 200 3.98 -10.36 -1.74
C TRP A 200 4.62 -9.00 -1.43
N VAL A 201 4.01 -8.22 -0.55
CA VAL A 201 4.51 -6.89 -0.13
C VAL A 201 5.87 -7.02 0.60
N LEU A 202 6.01 -7.98 1.51
CA LEU A 202 7.22 -8.09 2.33
C LEU A 202 8.43 -8.63 1.57
N PHE A 203 8.23 -9.59 0.66
CA PHE A 203 9.33 -10.38 0.10
C PHE A 203 9.46 -10.32 -1.43
N ILE A 204 8.44 -9.90 -2.17
CA ILE A 204 8.44 -9.95 -3.63
C ILE A 204 8.49 -8.54 -4.24
N LEU A 205 7.70 -7.62 -3.70
CA LEU A 205 7.58 -6.27 -4.22
C LEU A 205 8.87 -5.48 -3.95
N ARG A 206 9.56 -5.10 -5.04
CA ARG A 206 10.80 -4.30 -4.98
C ARG A 206 10.54 -2.93 -5.61
N MET A 207 10.58 -1.89 -4.79
CA MET A 207 10.31 -0.52 -5.22
C MET A 207 11.26 0.46 -4.51
N PRO A 208 11.38 1.71 -4.99
CA PRO A 208 11.99 2.79 -4.21
C PRO A 208 11.12 3.08 -2.99
N LEU A 209 11.63 2.72 -1.81
CA LEU A 209 10.94 2.83 -0.55
C LEU A 209 11.40 4.09 0.21
N GLY A 210 10.46 4.67 0.94
CA GLY A 210 10.68 5.61 2.02
C GLY A 210 9.82 5.17 3.20
N TRP A 211 9.99 5.78 4.37
CA TRP A 211 9.14 5.45 5.53
C TRP A 211 7.63 5.53 5.20
N PRO A 212 7.12 6.54 4.45
CA PRO A 212 5.70 6.62 4.13
C PRO A 212 5.25 5.49 3.20
N ALA A 213 6.10 5.12 2.23
CA ALA A 213 5.81 4.01 1.32
C ALA A 213 5.72 2.68 2.07
N VAL A 214 6.69 2.40 2.96
CA VAL A 214 6.69 1.20 3.80
C VAL A 214 5.42 1.14 4.66
N ALA A 215 5.05 2.24 5.31
CA ALA A 215 3.83 2.29 6.10
C ALA A 215 2.56 2.04 5.26
N ALA A 216 2.45 2.69 4.10
CA ALA A 216 1.31 2.52 3.20
C ALA A 216 1.22 1.09 2.64
N GLU A 217 2.34 0.48 2.26
CA GLU A 217 2.36 -0.89 1.74
C GLU A 217 1.99 -1.92 2.81
N LEU A 218 2.43 -1.73 4.07
CA LEU A 218 2.03 -2.57 5.20
C LEU A 218 0.52 -2.49 5.51
N LEU A 219 -0.18 -1.47 5.02
CA LEU A 219 -1.64 -1.35 5.13
C LEU A 219 -2.40 -2.10 4.04
N ILE A 220 -1.74 -2.61 2.99
CA ILE A 220 -2.41 -3.37 1.91
C ILE A 220 -3.09 -4.64 2.45
N PRO A 221 -2.42 -5.53 3.23
CA PRO A 221 -3.08 -6.73 3.75
C PRO A 221 -4.21 -6.43 4.75
N PRO A 222 -4.08 -5.47 5.71
CA PRO A 222 -5.20 -5.05 6.54
C PRO A 222 -6.37 -4.46 5.75
N SER A 223 -6.10 -3.70 4.68
CA SER A 223 -7.15 -3.14 3.81
C SER A 223 -7.93 -4.25 3.09
N PHE A 224 -7.24 -5.30 2.65
CA PHE A 224 -7.88 -6.50 2.11
C PHE A 224 -8.77 -7.19 3.15
N ALA A 225 -8.26 -7.46 4.35
CA ALA A 225 -9.03 -8.08 5.44
C ALA A 225 -10.26 -7.25 5.82
N ALA A 226 -10.13 -5.93 5.87
CA ALA A 226 -11.24 -5.02 6.11
C ALA A 226 -12.28 -5.11 4.98
N GLY A 227 -11.86 -5.12 3.72
CA GLY A 227 -12.74 -5.29 2.56
C GLY A 227 -13.49 -6.63 2.58
N ALA A 228 -12.84 -7.68 3.09
CA ALA A 228 -13.40 -9.02 3.22
C ALA A 228 -14.33 -9.22 4.44
N THR A 229 -14.42 -8.28 5.38
CA THR A 229 -15.21 -8.45 6.63
C THR A 229 -16.20 -7.31 6.91
N VAL A 230 -15.91 -6.08 6.50
CA VAL A 230 -16.68 -4.88 6.91
C VAL A 230 -17.89 -4.63 6.01
N MET A 231 -19.07 -4.49 6.64
CA MET A 231 -20.33 -4.02 6.02
C MET A 231 -20.75 -4.76 4.74
N ILE A 232 -20.50 -6.06 4.61
CA ILE A 232 -20.66 -6.75 3.32
C ILE A 232 -22.13 -7.04 3.00
N GLU A 233 -22.95 -7.24 4.04
CA GLU A 233 -24.36 -7.63 3.95
C GLU A 233 -25.33 -6.49 3.69
N ARG A 234 -24.93 -5.23 3.88
CA ARG A 234 -25.82 -4.15 3.49
C ARG A 234 -25.91 -4.22 1.95
N PRO A 235 -27.10 -4.51 1.35
CA PRO A 235 -27.31 -4.25 -0.07
C PRO A 235 -26.87 -2.82 -0.22
N GLY A 236 -25.79 -2.63 -0.98
CA GLY A 236 -24.89 -1.50 -0.78
C GLY A 236 -25.75 -0.27 -0.57
N PRO A 237 -25.52 0.54 0.49
CA PRO A 237 -26.15 1.84 0.49
C PRO A 237 -25.92 2.38 -0.92
N ARG A 238 -26.85 3.15 -1.48
CA ARG A 238 -26.41 4.12 -2.47
C ARG A 238 -25.41 4.98 -1.71
N ILE A 239 -24.15 4.52 -1.61
CA ILE A 239 -23.05 5.17 -0.98
C ILE A 239 -22.82 6.26 -2.01
N ARG A 240 -23.63 7.32 -1.87
CA ARG A 240 -23.49 8.53 -2.64
C ARG A 240 -22.01 8.83 -2.52
N MET A 241 -21.36 8.96 -3.68
CA MET A 241 -19.92 9.11 -3.86
C MET A 241 -19.28 9.97 -2.75
N ARG A 242 -20.01 10.97 -2.25
CA ARG A 242 -19.74 11.78 -1.05
C ARG A 242 -19.22 11.05 0.21
N HIS A 243 -19.67 9.83 0.56
CA HIS A 243 -19.18 9.17 1.79
C HIS A 243 -17.86 8.41 1.57
N ILE A 244 -17.66 7.84 0.38
CA ILE A 244 -16.34 7.29 -0.02
C ILE A 244 -15.36 8.45 -0.13
N LEU A 245 -15.78 9.57 -0.72
CA LEU A 245 -15.01 10.80 -0.76
C LEU A 245 -14.69 11.30 0.65
N LEU A 246 -15.66 11.34 1.57
CA LEU A 246 -15.43 11.80 2.94
C LEU A 246 -14.48 10.89 3.72
N VAL A 247 -14.61 9.56 3.62
CA VAL A 247 -13.72 8.62 4.31
C VAL A 247 -12.32 8.63 3.70
N ALA A 248 -12.19 8.75 2.38
CA ALA A 248 -10.89 8.91 1.74
C ALA A 248 -10.26 10.27 2.04
N VAL A 249 -11.08 11.33 2.12
CA VAL A 249 -10.63 12.67 2.49
C VAL A 249 -10.20 12.68 3.96
N VAL A 250 -11.07 12.31 4.89
CA VAL A 250 -10.78 12.36 6.33
C VAL A 250 -9.77 11.30 6.78
N GLY A 251 -9.84 10.09 6.21
CA GLY A 251 -8.98 8.97 6.58
C GLY A 251 -7.62 8.96 5.89
N PHE A 252 -7.46 9.63 4.75
CA PHE A 252 -6.19 9.67 4.02
C PHE A 252 -5.62 11.09 3.92
N VAL A 253 -6.42 12.10 3.58
CA VAL A 253 -5.95 13.49 3.41
C VAL A 253 -5.53 14.11 4.73
N LEU A 254 -6.29 13.92 5.80
CA LEU A 254 -5.97 14.51 7.10
C LEU A 254 -4.65 13.94 7.69
N PRO A 255 -4.43 12.60 7.69
CA PRO A 255 -3.15 12.02 8.09
C PRO A 255 -2.02 12.40 7.16
N VAL A 256 -2.26 12.45 5.84
CA VAL A 256 -1.25 12.83 4.84
C VAL A 256 -0.86 14.30 4.99
N VAL A 257 -1.81 15.23 5.16
CA VAL A 257 -1.59 16.65 5.48
C VAL A 257 -0.90 16.83 6.84
N ALA A 258 -1.22 16.00 7.84
CA ALA A 258 -0.54 16.01 9.13
C ALA A 258 0.89 15.40 9.06
N LEU A 259 1.12 14.40 8.20
CA LEU A 259 2.44 13.82 7.91
C LEU A 259 3.30 14.76 7.07
N PHE A 260 2.67 15.58 6.22
CA PHE A 260 3.25 16.68 5.44
C PHE A 260 3.62 17.87 6.34
N GLY A 261 4.18 17.59 7.53
CA GLY A 261 4.62 18.58 8.49
C GLY A 261 5.16 19.81 7.78
N VAL A 262 4.46 20.93 8.00
CA VAL A 262 4.75 22.23 7.41
C VAL A 262 6.20 22.56 7.69
N THR A 263 7.09 22.26 6.75
CA THR A 263 8.48 22.70 6.83
C THR A 263 8.57 24.03 6.13
N VAL A 264 8.65 25.09 6.91
CA VAL A 264 9.06 26.42 6.44
C VAL A 264 10.55 26.34 6.13
N GLN A 265 10.91 26.04 4.89
CA GLN A 265 12.29 26.20 4.41
C GLN A 265 12.43 27.59 3.81
N GLY A 266 13.19 28.44 4.50
CA GLY A 266 13.69 29.69 3.93
C GLY A 266 14.51 29.38 2.69
N ARG A 267 14.09 29.94 1.55
CA ARG A 267 14.75 29.82 0.25
C ARG A 267 16.21 30.27 0.37
N THR A 268 17.16 29.34 0.32
CA THR A 268 18.56 29.67 0.01
C THR A 268 18.78 29.41 -1.48
N ASN A 269 18.75 30.48 -2.27
CA ASN A 269 19.15 30.42 -3.67
C ASN A 269 20.63 30.03 -3.75
N LEU A 270 20.95 28.86 -4.31
CA LEU A 270 22.33 28.41 -4.57
C LEU A 270 23.09 29.27 -5.59
N SER A 271 22.42 30.22 -6.27
CA SER A 271 23.07 31.25 -7.09
C SER A 271 23.54 32.47 -6.29
N ALA A 272 23.19 32.55 -5.00
CA ALA A 272 23.86 33.41 -4.05
C ALA A 272 24.95 32.58 -3.35
N VAL A 273 26.06 32.32 -4.06
CA VAL A 273 27.35 32.23 -3.39
C VAL A 273 27.69 33.65 -2.94
N GLU A 274 26.90 34.16 -1.99
CA GLU A 274 27.39 35.15 -1.05
C GLU A 274 28.67 34.55 -0.48
N ARG A 275 29.74 35.35 -0.44
CA ARG A 275 30.94 35.02 0.31
C ARG A 275 30.46 34.58 1.68
N LEU A 276 30.42 33.27 1.92
CA LEU A 276 30.05 32.72 3.21
C LEU A 276 30.94 33.42 4.25
N PRO A 277 30.43 33.71 5.46
CA PRO A 277 31.05 34.64 6.41
C PRO A 277 32.28 34.03 7.13
N TYR A 278 33.10 33.27 6.41
CA TYR A 278 34.28 32.63 6.95
C TYR A 278 35.50 33.50 6.66
N SER A 279 36.26 33.78 7.71
CA SER A 279 37.51 34.53 7.64
C SER A 279 38.68 33.71 7.07
N SER A 280 38.52 32.38 7.02
CA SER A 280 39.51 31.44 6.48
C SER A 280 38.85 30.15 5.99
N ALA A 281 39.55 29.41 5.13
CA ALA A 281 39.11 28.09 4.68
C ALA A 281 39.06 27.05 5.82
N ASP A 282 39.86 27.21 6.87
CA ASP A 282 39.84 26.30 8.04
C ASP A 282 38.63 26.57 8.95
N GLU A 283 38.18 27.82 9.02
CA GLU A 283 36.92 28.18 9.68
C GLU A 283 35.73 27.60 8.91
N MET A 284 35.71 27.75 7.58
CA MET A 284 34.71 27.12 6.72
C MET A 284 34.68 25.59 6.91
N TRP A 285 35.86 24.94 6.94
CA TRP A 285 35.97 23.49 7.08
C TRP A 285 35.34 22.98 8.38
N ARG A 286 35.61 23.67 9.50
CA ARG A 286 35.04 23.37 10.81
C ARG A 286 33.55 23.71 10.89
N ALA A 287 33.14 24.85 10.32
CA ALA A 287 31.73 25.26 10.30
C ALA A 287 30.86 24.26 9.52
N LEU A 288 31.38 23.73 8.40
CA LEU A 288 30.74 22.70 7.59
C LEU A 288 30.99 21.27 8.09
N ARG A 289 31.62 21.10 9.26
CA ARG A 289 31.94 19.80 9.87
C ARG A 289 32.65 18.81 8.93
N LEU A 290 33.46 19.32 8.01
CA LEU A 290 34.21 18.50 7.06
C LEU A 290 35.41 17.81 7.73
N ASP A 291 35.81 18.29 8.90
CA ASP A 291 36.81 17.69 9.78
C ASP A 291 36.42 16.29 10.28
N VAL A 292 35.12 15.99 10.37
CA VAL A 292 34.62 14.64 10.68
C VAL A 292 35.00 13.64 9.59
N ILE A 293 35.11 14.09 8.34
CA ILE A 293 35.49 13.26 7.21
C ILE A 293 37.02 13.11 7.15
N GLY A 294 37.74 14.22 7.23
CA GLY A 294 39.18 14.23 7.15
C GLY A 294 39.78 15.63 7.22
N ARG A 295 41.11 15.68 7.37
CA ARG A 295 41.84 16.94 7.34
C ARG A 295 41.76 17.58 5.96
N ARG A 296 41.89 18.90 5.94
CA ARG A 296 42.05 19.64 4.68
C ARG A 296 43.41 19.29 4.06
N PRO A 297 43.48 18.91 2.78
CA PRO A 297 44.74 18.63 2.11
C PRO A 297 45.56 19.91 1.95
N PRO A 298 46.90 19.81 1.91
CA PRO A 298 47.76 20.90 1.47
C PRO A 298 47.29 21.50 0.13
N ASP A 299 47.48 22.80 -0.09
CA ASP A 299 46.91 23.50 -1.25
C ASP A 299 47.42 22.97 -2.60
N ASP A 300 48.68 22.49 -2.66
CA ASP A 300 49.26 21.84 -3.83
C ASP A 300 48.59 20.50 -4.15
N VAL A 301 48.21 19.74 -3.12
CA VAL A 301 47.44 18.51 -3.24
C VAL A 301 45.99 18.81 -3.63
N ALA A 302 45.37 19.81 -3.00
CA ALA A 302 44.01 20.24 -3.35
C ALA A 302 43.91 20.65 -4.83
N ALA A 303 44.93 21.37 -5.34
CA ALA A 303 45.02 21.77 -6.73
C ALA A 303 45.24 20.61 -7.72
N ALA A 304 45.64 19.42 -7.24
CA ALA A 304 45.80 18.22 -8.05
C ALA A 304 44.46 17.56 -8.43
N PHE A 305 43.38 17.89 -7.72
CA PHE A 305 42.04 17.38 -8.00
C PHE A 305 41.22 18.43 -8.75
N GLY A 306 40.77 18.06 -9.94
CA GLY A 306 40.01 18.91 -10.85
C GLY A 306 38.51 18.72 -10.71
N SER A 307 37.83 18.59 -11.86
CA SER A 307 36.38 18.45 -11.88
C SER A 307 35.94 17.12 -11.25
N ALA A 308 34.82 17.16 -10.53
CA ALA A 308 34.22 16.00 -9.91
C ALA A 308 32.79 15.84 -10.42
N GLY A 309 32.36 14.60 -10.62
CA GLY A 309 31.02 14.29 -11.11
C GLY A 309 30.60 12.86 -10.79
N SER A 310 29.36 12.54 -11.14
CA SER A 310 28.84 11.18 -10.99
C SER A 310 27.76 10.90 -12.02
N ALA A 311 27.76 9.70 -12.59
CA ALA A 311 26.61 9.15 -13.27
C ALA A 311 25.81 8.27 -12.29
N ALA A 312 24.48 8.31 -12.37
CA ALA A 312 23.60 7.51 -11.53
C ALA A 312 22.69 6.63 -12.38
N ALA A 313 22.68 5.33 -12.11
CA ALA A 313 21.76 4.38 -12.75
C ALA A 313 21.33 3.32 -11.73
N GLY A 314 20.02 3.18 -11.51
CA GLY A 314 19.46 2.13 -10.66
C GLY A 314 20.05 2.08 -9.23
N GLY A 315 20.32 3.23 -8.61
CA GLY A 315 20.87 3.31 -7.26
C GLY A 315 22.39 3.06 -7.14
N GLN A 316 23.04 2.71 -8.25
CA GLN A 316 24.49 2.72 -8.37
C GLN A 316 24.96 4.09 -8.86
N LEU A 317 25.97 4.62 -8.19
CA LEU A 317 26.74 5.78 -8.59
C LEU A 317 28.05 5.33 -9.20
N ALA A 318 28.42 5.94 -10.30
CA ALA A 318 29.76 5.90 -10.86
C ALA A 318 30.42 7.28 -10.65
N PRO A 319 30.90 7.57 -9.44
CA PRO A 319 31.57 8.83 -9.16
C PRO A 319 32.96 8.87 -9.78
N TYR A 320 33.40 10.07 -10.16
CA TYR A 320 34.75 10.32 -10.63
C TYR A 320 35.26 11.68 -10.19
N VAL A 321 36.59 11.79 -10.08
CA VAL A 321 37.34 13.03 -9.90
C VAL A 321 38.52 13.02 -10.87
N ASP A 322 38.65 14.08 -11.66
CA ASP A 322 39.81 14.27 -12.54
C ASP A 322 41.05 14.62 -11.71
N VAL A 323 42.20 14.04 -12.06
CA VAL A 323 43.51 14.34 -11.50
C VAL A 323 44.27 15.18 -12.52
N THR A 324 44.48 16.46 -12.23
CA THR A 324 44.94 17.48 -13.19
C THR A 324 46.44 17.69 -13.17
N SER A 325 47.13 17.33 -12.09
CA SER A 325 48.56 17.54 -11.92
C SER A 325 49.32 16.24 -11.68
N THR A 326 50.61 16.23 -12.01
CA THR A 326 51.55 15.15 -11.70
C THR A 326 52.01 15.15 -10.25
N VAL A 327 51.30 15.82 -9.33
CA VAL A 327 51.59 15.73 -7.89
C VAL A 327 51.71 14.26 -7.55
N GLY A 328 52.84 13.90 -6.93
CA GLY A 328 53.22 12.53 -6.66
C GLY A 328 52.24 11.85 -5.73
N LEU A 329 51.13 11.32 -6.29
CA LEU A 329 50.22 10.41 -5.59
C LEU A 329 50.94 9.10 -5.17
N ALA A 330 52.20 8.92 -5.55
CA ALA A 330 53.05 7.80 -5.16
C ALA A 330 53.17 7.62 -3.63
N GLY A 331 53.05 8.68 -2.84
CA GLY A 331 53.03 8.62 -1.37
C GLY A 331 51.62 8.53 -0.76
N TRP A 332 50.58 8.67 -1.58
CA TRP A 332 49.20 8.62 -1.15
C TRP A 332 48.64 7.21 -1.33
N ARG A 333 47.76 6.82 -0.41
CA ARG A 333 47.15 5.49 -0.42
C ARG A 333 45.69 5.55 0.01
N ASP A 334 45.00 4.44 -0.20
CA ASP A 334 43.64 4.23 0.29
C ASP A 334 42.63 5.30 -0.18
N PHE A 335 42.68 5.64 -1.47
CA PHE A 335 41.68 6.53 -2.06
C PHE A 335 40.30 5.88 -2.02
N ARG A 336 39.30 6.57 -1.48
CA ARG A 336 37.94 6.05 -1.35
C ARG A 336 36.91 7.11 -1.67
N PHE A 337 35.86 6.71 -2.39
CA PHE A 337 34.63 7.47 -2.45
C PHE A 337 33.75 7.09 -1.27
N GLU A 338 33.16 8.10 -0.64
CA GLU A 338 32.33 7.93 0.54
C GLU A 338 31.04 8.72 0.40
N ALA A 339 29.91 8.09 0.70
CA ALA A 339 28.63 8.76 0.81
C ALA A 339 28.29 8.99 2.28
N TRP A 340 28.09 10.26 2.63
CA TRP A 340 27.75 10.75 3.95
C TRP A 340 26.30 11.22 3.97
N ARG A 341 25.58 10.98 5.07
CA ARG A 341 24.21 11.47 5.22
C ARG A 341 24.22 13.00 5.29
N ARG A 342 23.20 13.64 4.73
CA ARG A 342 23.03 15.11 4.81
C ARG A 342 21.60 15.45 5.16
N SER A 343 21.42 16.62 5.78
CA SER A 343 20.12 17.24 5.94
C SER A 343 19.69 17.95 4.65
N SER A 344 18.38 18.07 4.44
CA SER A 344 17.85 18.85 3.32
C SER A 344 18.35 20.29 3.38
N GLY A 345 18.93 20.80 2.29
CA GLY A 345 19.42 22.17 2.20
C GLY A 345 20.77 22.45 2.87
N ASP A 346 21.38 21.46 3.54
CA ASP A 346 22.69 21.61 4.19
C ASP A 346 23.80 20.93 3.38
N SER A 347 24.95 21.58 3.23
CA SER A 347 26.16 21.04 2.60
C SER A 347 27.01 20.15 3.51
N SER A 348 26.81 20.26 4.82
CA SER A 348 27.56 19.51 5.83
C SER A 348 27.02 18.10 6.06
N PRO A 349 27.88 17.15 6.46
CA PRO A 349 27.45 15.83 6.93
C PRO A 349 26.51 15.95 8.13
N ASP A 350 25.51 15.06 8.19
CA ASP A 350 24.58 14.98 9.31
C ASP A 350 25.36 14.70 10.60
N PRO A 351 25.28 15.60 11.60
CA PRO A 351 26.07 15.50 12.82
C PRO A 351 25.75 14.28 13.68
N ASN A 352 24.60 13.63 13.45
CA ASN A 352 24.21 12.42 14.18
C ASN A 352 24.90 11.16 13.65
N PHE A 353 25.63 11.24 12.53
CA PHE A 353 26.29 10.12 11.89
C PHE A 353 27.77 10.40 11.65
N GLY A 354 28.62 9.82 12.50
CA GLY A 354 30.08 10.01 12.44
C GLY A 354 30.80 9.16 11.39
N THR A 355 30.08 8.35 10.60
CA THR A 355 30.65 7.46 9.58
C THR A 355 29.88 7.53 8.26
N PRO A 356 30.56 7.30 7.12
CA PRO A 356 29.88 7.20 5.84
C PRO A 356 28.98 5.97 5.81
N PHE A 357 27.80 6.08 5.19
CA PHE A 357 26.87 4.95 5.07
C PHE A 357 27.19 4.03 3.88
N ALA A 358 28.02 4.50 2.94
CA ALA A 358 28.53 3.69 1.85
C ALA A 358 29.96 4.16 1.51
N THR A 359 30.85 3.21 1.25
CA THR A 359 32.22 3.49 0.79
C THR A 359 32.60 2.57 -0.36
N ALA A 360 33.48 3.04 -1.25
CA ALA A 360 34.05 2.23 -2.31
C ALA A 360 35.49 2.68 -2.58
N PRO A 361 36.44 1.75 -2.79
CA PRO A 361 37.80 2.10 -3.17
C PRO A 361 37.78 2.79 -4.54
N ALA A 362 38.55 3.87 -4.67
CA ALA A 362 38.75 4.58 -5.93
C ALA A 362 39.91 3.94 -6.71
N VAL A 363 39.70 3.75 -8.00
CA VAL A 363 40.71 3.22 -8.93
C VAL A 363 41.08 4.32 -9.91
N LEU A 364 42.38 4.50 -10.12
CA LEU A 364 42.89 5.42 -11.12
C LEU A 364 42.78 4.78 -12.52
N VAL A 365 42.01 5.40 -13.41
CA VAL A 365 41.84 5.00 -14.81
C VAL A 365 42.19 6.19 -15.68
N GLY A 366 43.37 6.15 -16.31
CA GLY A 366 43.94 7.31 -16.98
C GLY A 366 44.20 8.44 -15.96
N THR A 367 43.55 9.57 -16.14
CA THR A 367 43.62 10.73 -15.23
C THR A 367 42.41 10.83 -14.31
N ARG A 368 41.61 9.77 -14.14
CA ARG A 368 40.40 9.82 -13.30
C ARG A 368 40.46 8.82 -12.18
N LEU A 369 40.26 9.29 -10.95
CA LEU A 369 39.88 8.42 -9.85
C LEU A 369 38.38 8.17 -9.95
N GLN A 370 37.99 6.90 -10.03
CA GLN A 370 36.58 6.52 -10.16
C GLN A 370 36.26 5.29 -9.32
N ALA A 371 35.00 5.12 -8.97
CA ALA A 371 34.51 3.94 -8.26
C ALA A 371 33.12 3.54 -8.74
N THR A 372 32.59 2.44 -8.19
CA THR A 372 31.16 2.11 -8.25
C THR A 372 30.66 2.01 -6.82
N LEU A 373 29.75 2.90 -6.45
CA LEU A 373 29.24 3.06 -5.10
C LEU A 373 27.72 2.84 -5.10
N ARG A 374 27.21 2.03 -4.18
CA ARG A 374 25.77 1.76 -4.08
C ARG A 374 25.15 2.53 -2.92
N VAL A 375 24.23 3.45 -3.21
CA VAL A 375 23.63 4.38 -2.23
C VAL A 375 22.14 4.13 -1.96
N ASP A 376 21.54 3.17 -2.66
CA ASP A 376 20.11 2.79 -2.58
C ASP A 376 19.84 1.65 -1.58
N ARG A 377 20.81 1.29 -0.72
CA ARG A 377 20.66 0.16 0.23
C ARG A 377 20.62 0.57 1.69
N THR A 378 20.62 1.87 1.97
CA THR A 378 20.55 2.37 3.35
C THR A 378 19.17 2.97 3.63
N PRO A 379 18.34 2.32 4.47
CA PRO A 379 17.06 2.84 4.90
C PRO A 379 17.17 4.25 5.50
N GLY A 380 16.21 5.11 5.19
CA GLY A 380 16.09 6.44 5.77
C GLY A 380 17.09 7.49 5.27
N VAL A 381 18.00 7.15 4.35
CA VAL A 381 18.87 8.14 3.70
C VAL A 381 18.14 8.73 2.50
N ILE A 382 17.86 10.02 2.58
CA ILE A 382 17.15 10.81 1.57
C ILE A 382 18.15 11.66 0.78
N TYR A 383 19.06 12.30 1.50
CA TYR A 383 20.13 13.12 0.93
C TYR A 383 21.48 12.58 1.34
N TYR A 384 22.43 12.67 0.43
CA TYR A 384 23.82 12.32 0.70
C TYR A 384 24.78 13.34 0.11
N GLY A 385 25.96 13.41 0.70
CA GLY A 385 27.14 14.07 0.18
C GLY A 385 28.17 13.03 -0.21
N LEU A 386 28.68 13.11 -1.42
CA LEU A 386 29.70 12.24 -1.96
C LEU A 386 31.04 12.96 -1.92
N VAL A 387 32.01 12.35 -1.25
CA VAL A 387 33.36 12.88 -1.10
C VAL A 387 34.40 11.89 -1.59
N LEU A 388 35.59 12.39 -1.93
CA LEU A 388 36.79 11.58 -2.14
C LEU A 388 37.71 11.78 -0.93
N THR A 389 38.14 10.69 -0.31
CA THR A 389 39.14 10.71 0.77
C THR A 389 40.40 9.95 0.33
N GLY A 390 41.50 10.19 1.04
CA GLY A 390 42.74 9.43 0.89
C GLY A 390 43.65 9.61 2.09
N VAL A 391 44.59 8.69 2.26
CA VAL A 391 45.60 8.72 3.33
C VAL A 391 46.91 9.27 2.77
N GLY A 392 47.39 10.35 3.38
CA GLY A 392 48.63 11.02 2.99
C GLY A 392 49.89 10.25 3.39
N PRO A 393 51.06 10.73 2.96
CA PRO A 393 52.36 10.13 3.32
C PRO A 393 52.65 10.15 4.84
N ASP A 394 52.02 11.07 5.56
CA ASP A 394 52.08 11.22 7.01
C ASP A 394 51.16 10.23 7.76
N GLY A 395 50.37 9.44 7.03
CA GLY A 395 49.42 8.48 7.58
C GLY A 395 48.10 9.11 8.00
N GLU A 396 47.89 10.40 7.78
CA GLU A 396 46.65 11.10 8.13
C GLU A 396 45.62 11.00 7.00
N ARG A 397 44.34 11.05 7.36
CA ARG A 397 43.22 11.00 6.41
C ARG A 397 42.83 12.41 5.97
N TYR A 398 42.72 12.60 4.67
CA TYR A 398 42.36 13.86 4.05
C TYR A 398 41.08 13.75 3.22
N LEU A 399 40.33 14.85 3.16
CA LEU A 399 39.19 15.04 2.26
C LEU A 399 39.69 15.77 0.99
N LEU A 400 39.82 15.01 -0.10
CA LEU A 400 40.52 15.40 -1.32
C LEU A 400 39.64 16.11 -2.35
N SER A 401 38.34 15.81 -2.35
CA SER A 401 37.34 16.50 -3.18
C SER A 401 36.10 16.79 -2.36
N GLY A 402 35.60 18.01 -2.49
CA GLY A 402 34.44 18.51 -1.77
C GLY A 402 33.15 17.75 -2.09
N PRO A 403 32.13 17.86 -1.21
CA PRO A 403 30.93 17.04 -1.28
C PRO A 403 30.04 17.41 -2.45
N ASN A 404 29.99 16.57 -3.48
CA ASN A 404 28.92 16.60 -4.47
C ASN A 404 27.69 15.88 -3.90
N GLY A 405 26.54 16.55 -3.89
CA GLY A 405 25.33 16.01 -3.25
C GLY A 405 24.40 15.31 -4.22
N GLY A 406 23.55 14.43 -3.69
CA GLY A 406 22.44 13.87 -4.43
C GLY A 406 21.28 13.46 -3.51
N GLN A 407 20.15 13.12 -4.15
CA GLN A 407 19.06 12.42 -3.49
C GLN A 407 19.16 10.92 -3.77
N THR A 408 18.78 10.10 -2.81
CA THR A 408 18.66 8.65 -2.97
C THR A 408 17.38 8.16 -2.31
N ALA A 409 16.87 7.03 -2.76
CA ALA A 409 15.84 6.27 -2.08
C ALA A 409 16.33 4.84 -1.94
N PHE A 410 15.96 4.17 -0.85
CA PHE A 410 16.33 2.76 -0.73
C PHE A 410 15.49 1.96 -1.73
N VAL A 411 16.12 1.06 -2.48
CA VAL A 411 15.44 0.20 -3.46
C VAL A 411 15.55 -1.25 -3.01
N GLY A 412 14.40 -1.83 -2.69
CA GLY A 412 14.34 -3.19 -2.18
C GLY A 412 12.94 -3.59 -1.75
N THR A 413 12.85 -4.70 -1.02
CA THR A 413 11.60 -5.11 -0.36
C THR A 413 11.48 -4.48 1.03
N ILE A 414 10.28 -4.50 1.61
CA ILE A 414 10.08 -4.08 3.01
C ILE A 414 10.89 -4.97 3.98
N TRP A 415 11.01 -6.26 3.69
CA TRP A 415 11.88 -7.12 4.49
C TRP A 415 13.35 -6.66 4.42
N GLU A 416 13.89 -6.40 3.24
CA GLU A 416 15.24 -5.86 3.08
C GLU A 416 15.38 -4.51 3.82
N TRP A 417 14.35 -3.67 3.82
CA TRP A 417 14.34 -2.38 4.54
C TRP A 417 14.58 -2.55 6.03
N PHE A 418 13.89 -3.49 6.68
CA PHE A 418 14.04 -3.74 8.11
C PHE A 418 15.26 -4.60 8.45
N ALA A 419 15.70 -5.46 7.53
CA ALA A 419 16.83 -6.36 7.74
C ALA A 419 18.18 -5.63 7.68
N VAL A 420 18.27 -4.49 7.01
CA VAL A 420 19.48 -3.66 7.03
C VAL A 420 19.65 -3.06 8.43
N GLN A 421 20.59 -3.61 9.19
CA GLN A 421 20.93 -3.04 10.48
C GLN A 421 21.51 -1.64 10.29
N PRO A 422 21.01 -0.62 11.01
CA PRO A 422 21.63 0.68 11.05
C PRO A 422 22.93 0.58 11.88
N GLY A 423 24.04 0.16 11.27
CA GLY A 423 25.36 0.26 11.90
C GLY A 423 26.24 -0.99 11.81
N GLY A 424 26.67 -1.32 10.59
CA GLY A 424 27.95 -2.00 10.38
C GLY A 424 29.03 -0.98 10.06
#